data_AF-A0A4C1W1C1-F1
#
_entry.id   AF-A0A4C1W1C1-F1
#
_cell.length_a   1.000
_cell.length_b   1.000
_cell.length_c   1.000
_cell.angle_alpha   90.00
_cell.angle_beta   90.00
_cell.angle_gamma   90.00
#
_symmetry.space_group_name_H-M   'P 1'
#
loop_
_entity.id
_entity.type
_entity.pdbx_description
1 polymer ?
#
loop_
_entity_poly.entity_id
_entity_poly.type
_entity_poly.pdbx_seq_one_letter_code
_entity_poly.pdbx_strand_id
1 'polypeptide(L)'
;MRPPPALVTGWQGMELVVHQQCGNGRLDEGEECDCGTIEECHNSNPCCDPITCRLTKEAQCASGDCCENCQLKQRGITCRDANNECDLEETCTGLSGACPPDAHRKNGVTCQDGKGYCFAGQCPTLGLQCESIWGPGTVGADKQCFETFNSKGAVTGHCGKDKSDHFVKCETENVRCGSLQCQLGSRYPIVPGMDEYYTRTVVTIKGTEYECKATTGLLGSTEVAPHGLVLDGTPCGDNLVCVNQTCTSIFPFTDHTKCPADHNNNECSGRGVRAPTLIT
;
A
#
# COMPACT_ATOMS: atom_id res chain seq x y z
N MET A 1 18.37 12.88 64.66
CA MET A 1 19.03 12.38 63.45
C MET A 1 18.04 12.52 62.29
N ARG A 2 18.27 13.49 61.39
CA ARG A 2 17.45 13.66 60.17
C ARG A 2 18.07 12.80 59.06
N PRO A 3 17.29 12.08 58.24
CA PRO A 3 17.84 11.37 57.09
C PRO A 3 18.24 12.38 55.99
N PRO A 4 19.21 12.03 55.12
CA PRO A 4 19.54 12.87 53.97
C PRO A 4 18.43 12.84 52.91
N PRO A 5 18.33 13.88 52.05
CA PRO A 5 17.28 13.99 51.04
C PRO A 5 17.54 13.07 49.84
N ALA A 6 16.48 12.45 49.34
CA ALA A 6 16.47 11.78 48.03
C ALA A 6 15.99 12.78 46.96
N LEU A 7 16.83 13.04 45.96
CA LEU A 7 16.58 13.87 44.77
C LEU A 7 17.66 13.48 43.74
N VAL A 8 17.48 13.29 42.44
CA VAL A 8 16.36 13.40 41.49
C VAL A 8 16.69 12.44 40.33
N THR A 9 15.63 11.93 39.72
CA THR A 9 15.54 11.21 38.45
C THR A 9 16.39 11.78 37.32
N GLY A 10 17.13 10.91 36.62
CA GLY A 10 17.71 11.20 35.30
C GLY A 10 17.50 10.01 34.37
N TRP A 11 16.32 9.88 33.79
CA TRP A 11 16.12 9.05 32.60
C TRP A 11 16.65 9.84 31.40
N GLN A 12 17.96 9.80 31.19
CA GLN A 12 18.55 10.23 29.91
C GLN A 12 18.23 9.15 28.88
N GLY A 13 17.72 9.63 27.73
CA GLY A 13 17.20 8.84 26.65
C GLY A 13 18.11 7.67 26.29
N MET A 14 17.48 6.51 26.10
CA MET A 14 18.11 5.34 25.51
C MET A 14 18.41 5.67 24.05
N GLU A 15 19.59 6.23 23.81
CA GLU A 15 20.20 6.24 22.48
C GLU A 15 20.45 4.78 22.12
N LEU A 16 19.81 4.29 21.05
CA LEU A 16 20.07 2.95 20.55
C LEU A 16 21.52 2.91 20.07
N VAL A 17 22.42 2.39 20.90
CA VAL A 17 23.79 2.06 20.50
C VAL A 17 23.68 0.87 19.55
N VAL A 18 23.61 1.14 18.24
CA VAL A 18 23.73 0.10 17.23
C VAL A 18 25.18 -0.36 17.24
N HIS A 19 25.45 -1.53 17.82
CA HIS A 19 26.76 -2.15 17.66
C HIS A 19 26.88 -2.61 16.21
N GLN A 20 27.61 -1.81 15.41
CA GLN A 20 28.08 -2.21 14.09
C GLN A 20 28.87 -3.50 14.23
N GLN A 21 28.34 -4.59 13.68
CA GLN A 21 28.91 -5.91 13.87
C GLN A 21 28.80 -6.70 12.57
N CYS A 22 29.90 -6.73 11.84
CA CYS A 22 30.06 -7.58 10.68
C CYS A 22 29.68 -9.04 11.01
N GLY A 23 28.84 -9.60 10.15
CA GLY A 23 28.34 -10.96 10.22
C GLY A 23 26.98 -11.09 10.92
N ASN A 24 26.24 -9.98 11.07
CA ASN A 24 24.90 -9.96 11.65
C ASN A 24 23.78 -10.09 10.58
N GLY A 25 24.15 -10.13 9.29
CA GLY A 25 23.24 -10.25 8.15
C GLY A 25 22.59 -8.93 7.73
N ARG A 26 23.05 -7.79 8.26
CA ARG A 26 22.54 -6.44 7.95
C ARG A 26 23.69 -5.59 7.43
N LEU A 27 23.46 -4.92 6.31
CA LEU A 27 24.42 -3.94 5.79
C LEU A 27 24.43 -2.69 6.70
N ASP A 28 25.47 -2.56 7.51
CA ASP A 28 25.68 -1.41 8.40
C ASP A 28 26.59 -0.34 7.75
N GLU A 29 26.62 0.87 8.33
CA GLU A 29 27.43 1.98 7.81
C GLU A 29 28.93 1.62 7.83
N GLY A 30 29.58 1.65 6.66
CA GLY A 30 31.01 1.33 6.50
C GLY A 30 31.29 -0.07 5.96
N GLU A 31 30.27 -0.93 5.87
CA GLU A 31 30.32 -2.25 5.23
C GLU A 31 29.91 -2.14 3.75
N GLU A 32 30.39 -3.08 2.93
CA GLU A 32 30.01 -3.19 1.51
C GLU A 32 29.04 -4.36 1.29
N CYS A 33 29.04 -5.34 2.20
CA CYS A 33 28.16 -6.49 2.22
C CYS A 33 28.10 -7.09 3.63
N ASP A 34 27.00 -7.74 3.99
CA ASP A 34 26.92 -8.64 5.15
C ASP A 34 26.04 -9.83 4.75
N CYS A 35 26.57 -11.03 4.93
CA CYS A 35 25.99 -12.31 4.52
C CYS A 35 25.67 -13.20 5.73
N GLY A 36 25.71 -12.66 6.95
CA GLY A 36 25.53 -13.41 8.19
C GLY A 36 26.83 -14.02 8.72
N THR A 37 26.71 -15.11 9.47
CA THR A 37 27.87 -15.69 10.16
C THR A 37 28.90 -16.26 9.16
N ILE A 38 30.15 -16.45 9.63
CA ILE A 38 31.24 -17.01 8.81
C ILE A 38 30.82 -18.34 8.14
N GLU A 39 30.16 -19.23 8.87
CA GLU A 39 29.75 -20.54 8.37
C GLU A 39 28.64 -20.45 7.30
N GLU A 40 27.67 -19.55 7.49
CA GLU A 40 26.58 -19.34 6.54
C GLU A 40 27.08 -18.69 5.25
N CYS A 41 27.92 -17.67 5.37
CA CYS A 41 28.38 -16.88 4.23
C CYS A 41 29.28 -17.68 3.28
N HIS A 42 30.21 -18.48 3.81
CA HIS A 42 31.11 -19.28 2.99
C HIS A 42 30.39 -20.21 2.00
N ASN A 43 29.19 -20.67 2.36
CA ASN A 43 28.42 -21.61 1.55
C ASN A 43 27.35 -20.92 0.67
N SER A 44 26.91 -19.72 1.03
CA SER A 44 25.76 -19.05 0.40
C SER A 44 26.13 -17.82 -0.42
N ASN A 45 27.24 -17.14 -0.10
CA ASN A 45 27.60 -15.87 -0.71
C ASN A 45 29.13 -15.72 -0.89
N PRO A 46 29.70 -16.29 -1.96
CA PRO A 46 31.15 -16.17 -2.23
C PRO A 46 31.58 -14.74 -2.61
N CYS A 47 30.64 -13.81 -2.75
CA CYS A 47 30.89 -12.42 -3.13
C CYS A 47 31.25 -11.54 -1.93
N CYS A 48 31.01 -12.00 -0.70
CA CYS A 48 31.25 -11.24 0.52
C CYS A 48 32.28 -11.96 1.40
N ASP A 49 33.24 -11.21 1.95
CA ASP A 49 34.15 -11.70 2.97
C ASP A 49 33.48 -11.59 4.35
N PRO A 50 33.14 -12.71 5.02
CA PRO A 50 32.39 -12.69 6.27
C PRO A 50 33.18 -12.20 7.48
N ILE A 51 34.50 -11.98 7.34
CA ILE A 51 35.34 -11.44 8.42
C ILE A 51 35.41 -9.92 8.31
N THR A 52 35.42 -9.39 7.09
CA THR A 52 35.65 -7.96 6.82
C THR A 52 34.42 -7.19 6.37
N CYS A 53 33.34 -7.89 6.00
CA CYS A 53 32.11 -7.31 5.43
C CYS A 53 32.39 -6.41 4.22
N ARG A 54 33.36 -6.86 3.42
CA ARG A 54 33.77 -6.27 2.16
C ARG A 54 33.57 -7.24 1.01
N LEU A 55 33.43 -6.69 -0.19
CA LEU A 55 33.33 -7.51 -1.39
C LEU A 55 34.63 -8.29 -1.62
N THR A 56 34.50 -9.55 -2.04
CA THR A 56 35.65 -10.35 -2.45
C THR A 56 36.26 -9.81 -3.74
N LYS A 57 37.50 -10.20 -4.02
CA LYS A 57 38.20 -9.74 -5.22
C LYS A 57 37.38 -10.12 -6.48
N GLU A 58 37.18 -9.16 -7.37
CA GLU A 58 36.38 -9.25 -8.62
C GLU A 58 34.85 -9.19 -8.44
N ALA A 59 34.33 -9.20 -7.21
CA ALA A 59 32.91 -8.96 -6.96
C ALA A 59 32.55 -7.48 -7.13
N GLN A 60 31.43 -7.22 -7.79
CA GLN A 60 30.83 -5.89 -7.95
C GLN A 60 29.61 -5.69 -7.05
N CYS A 61 29.05 -6.79 -6.54
CA CYS A 61 27.91 -6.83 -5.64
C CYS A 61 27.93 -8.15 -4.87
N ALA A 62 27.23 -8.20 -3.73
CA ALA A 62 27.00 -9.43 -2.98
C ALA A 62 25.52 -9.77 -2.79
N SER A 63 24.60 -8.83 -2.98
CA SER A 63 23.17 -9.05 -2.73
C SER A 63 22.28 -8.14 -3.60
N GLY A 64 20.98 -8.43 -3.57
CA GLY A 64 19.92 -7.70 -4.27
C GLY A 64 19.56 -8.29 -5.64
N ASP A 65 18.37 -7.94 -6.13
CA ASP A 65 17.78 -8.50 -7.36
C ASP A 65 18.55 -8.17 -8.64
N CYS A 66 19.41 -7.16 -8.58
CA CYS A 66 20.32 -6.74 -9.64
C CYS A 66 21.74 -7.31 -9.51
N CYS A 67 21.96 -8.25 -8.58
CA CYS A 67 23.22 -8.97 -8.45
C CYS A 67 23.08 -10.41 -8.96
N GLU A 68 23.97 -10.82 -9.86
CA GLU A 68 24.02 -12.19 -10.37
C GLU A 68 25.47 -12.65 -10.47
N ASN A 69 25.80 -13.77 -9.83
CA ASN A 69 27.16 -14.33 -9.82
C ASN A 69 28.24 -13.30 -9.43
N CYS A 70 27.98 -12.52 -8.38
CA CYS A 70 28.84 -11.43 -7.89
C CYS A 70 29.04 -10.26 -8.89
N GLN A 71 28.29 -10.22 -9.99
CA GLN A 71 28.36 -9.17 -11.00
C GLN A 71 27.06 -8.38 -11.05
N LEU A 72 27.16 -7.09 -11.38
CA LEU A 72 25.98 -6.26 -11.59
C LEU A 72 25.28 -6.67 -12.88
N LYS A 73 23.96 -6.89 -12.79
CA LYS A 73 23.13 -7.05 -13.98
C LYS A 73 23.22 -5.79 -14.85
N GLN A 74 23.15 -5.96 -16.17
CA GLN A 74 23.22 -4.85 -17.11
C GLN A 74 22.06 -3.86 -16.92
N ARG A 75 22.29 -2.61 -17.31
CA ARG A 75 21.25 -1.59 -17.29
C ARG A 75 20.04 -2.01 -18.12
N GLY A 76 18.84 -1.86 -17.57
CA GLY A 76 17.59 -2.13 -18.27
C GLY A 76 17.04 -3.55 -18.07
N ILE A 77 17.73 -4.41 -17.31
CA ILE A 77 17.17 -5.71 -16.90
C ILE A 77 16.11 -5.48 -15.81
N THR A 78 14.89 -5.96 -16.03
CA THR A 78 13.80 -5.86 -15.04
C THR A 78 14.18 -6.60 -13.76
N CYS A 79 14.07 -5.89 -12.63
CA CYS A 79 14.25 -6.44 -11.29
C CYS A 79 12.95 -6.47 -10.48
N ARG A 80 11.95 -5.66 -10.86
CA ARG A 80 10.59 -5.76 -10.35
C ARG A 80 9.59 -5.47 -11.47
N ASP A 81 8.65 -6.38 -11.66
CA ASP A 81 7.53 -6.19 -12.59
C ASP A 81 6.49 -5.22 -11.99
N ALA A 82 5.76 -4.50 -12.85
CA ALA A 82 4.62 -3.71 -12.43
C ALA A 82 3.47 -4.62 -11.97
N ASN A 83 2.92 -4.37 -10.78
CA ASN A 83 1.83 -5.17 -10.22
C ASN A 83 0.46 -4.85 -10.82
N ASN A 84 0.28 -3.62 -11.33
CA ASN A 84 -0.97 -3.16 -11.92
C ASN A 84 -0.71 -1.97 -12.85
N GLU A 85 -1.75 -1.45 -13.51
CA GLU A 85 -1.63 -0.36 -14.48
C GLU A 85 -1.20 1.01 -13.88
N CYS A 86 -1.27 1.17 -12.57
CA CYS A 86 -0.83 2.34 -11.82
C CYS A 86 0.58 2.19 -11.23
N ASP A 87 1.17 1.00 -11.34
CA ASP A 87 2.52 0.69 -10.90
C ASP A 87 3.50 0.79 -12.08
N LEU A 88 4.79 1.01 -11.81
CA LEU A 88 5.84 0.99 -12.83
C LEU A 88 6.72 -0.24 -12.66
N GLU A 89 7.38 -0.67 -13.74
CA GLU A 89 8.45 -1.66 -13.64
C GLU A 89 9.76 -0.96 -13.23
N GLU A 90 10.57 -1.59 -12.38
CA GLU A 90 11.93 -1.15 -12.14
C GLU A 90 12.93 -2.03 -12.86
N THR A 91 13.95 -1.35 -13.39
CA THR A 91 15.04 -1.98 -14.11
C THR A 91 16.37 -1.65 -13.44
N CYS A 92 17.27 -2.62 -13.43
CA CYS A 92 18.61 -2.48 -12.91
C CYS A 92 19.32 -1.29 -13.56
N THR A 93 20.04 -0.51 -12.76
CA THR A 93 20.78 0.67 -13.24
C THR A 93 22.12 0.30 -13.88
N GLY A 94 22.61 -0.91 -13.60
CA GLY A 94 23.98 -1.36 -13.86
C GLY A 94 25.02 -0.79 -12.89
N LEU A 95 24.59 -0.12 -11.82
CA LEU A 95 25.48 0.58 -10.87
C LEU A 95 25.33 0.09 -9.42
N SER A 96 24.30 -0.71 -9.12
CA SER A 96 24.01 -1.24 -7.79
C SER A 96 23.39 -2.63 -7.90
N GLY A 97 23.67 -3.50 -6.92
CA GLY A 97 23.06 -4.82 -6.81
C GLY A 97 21.61 -4.76 -6.31
N ALA A 98 21.21 -3.66 -5.68
CA ALA A 98 19.82 -3.41 -5.29
C ALA A 98 18.98 -2.98 -6.49
N CYS A 99 17.73 -3.45 -6.56
CA CYS A 99 16.73 -2.89 -7.45
C CYS A 99 16.46 -1.42 -7.02
N PRO A 100 16.23 -0.49 -7.96
CA PRO A 100 15.83 0.87 -7.62
C PRO A 100 14.60 0.92 -6.72
N PRO A 101 14.39 2.01 -5.97
CA PRO A 101 13.17 2.20 -5.19
C PRO A 101 11.91 2.07 -6.06
N ASP A 102 10.90 1.42 -5.52
CA ASP A 102 9.57 1.26 -6.12
C ASP A 102 8.99 2.63 -6.51
N ALA A 103 8.69 2.77 -7.80
CA ALA A 103 8.03 3.93 -8.36
C ALA A 103 6.69 3.53 -8.97
N HIS A 104 5.74 4.45 -8.89
CA HIS A 104 4.42 4.25 -9.45
C HIS A 104 3.96 5.45 -10.27
N ARG A 105 2.87 5.31 -11.02
CA ARG A 105 2.26 6.44 -11.73
C ARG A 105 1.77 7.48 -10.75
N LYS A 106 1.81 8.76 -11.15
CA LYS A 106 1.27 9.86 -10.37
C LYS A 106 -0.21 9.62 -10.00
N ASN A 107 -0.59 10.11 -8.82
CA ASN A 107 -1.99 10.12 -8.41
C ASN A 107 -2.86 10.86 -9.43
N GLY A 108 -4.09 10.38 -9.63
CA GLY A 108 -5.08 10.98 -10.53
C GLY A 108 -5.02 10.53 -11.99
N VAL A 109 -4.04 9.72 -12.38
CA VAL A 109 -4.08 9.03 -13.69
C VAL A 109 -5.29 8.10 -13.71
N THR A 110 -6.14 8.19 -14.74
CA THR A 110 -7.30 7.31 -14.86
C THR A 110 -6.88 5.87 -15.08
N CYS A 111 -7.59 4.94 -14.44
CA CYS A 111 -7.33 3.50 -14.51
C CYS A 111 -8.66 2.72 -14.55
N GLN A 112 -8.62 1.41 -14.85
CA GLN A 112 -9.79 0.53 -15.01
C GLN A 112 -10.83 1.10 -15.99
N ASP A 113 -10.39 1.45 -17.20
CA ASP A 113 -11.24 2.06 -18.23
C ASP A 113 -11.96 3.35 -17.77
N GLY A 114 -11.30 4.13 -16.91
CA GLY A 114 -11.84 5.38 -16.37
C GLY A 114 -12.77 5.23 -15.17
N LYS A 115 -12.88 4.01 -14.60
CA LYS A 115 -13.66 3.76 -13.38
C LYS A 115 -12.92 4.14 -12.10
N GLY A 116 -11.60 4.34 -12.18
CA GLY A 116 -10.74 4.62 -11.04
C GLY A 116 -9.70 5.71 -11.33
N TYR A 117 -9.00 6.10 -10.27
CA TYR A 117 -7.80 6.93 -10.36
C TYR A 117 -6.65 6.19 -9.68
N CYS A 118 -5.47 6.25 -10.27
CA CYS A 118 -4.24 5.82 -9.61
C CYS A 118 -4.09 6.63 -8.32
N PHE A 119 -3.82 5.93 -7.23
CA PHE A 119 -3.61 6.52 -5.92
C PHE A 119 -2.59 5.66 -5.16
N ALA A 120 -1.43 6.23 -4.85
CA ALA A 120 -0.31 5.54 -4.22
C ALA A 120 0.05 4.20 -4.92
N GLY A 121 0.10 4.22 -6.25
CA GLY A 121 0.45 3.08 -7.09
C GLY A 121 -0.60 1.98 -7.23
N GLN A 122 -1.80 2.18 -6.67
CA GLN A 122 -2.93 1.27 -6.81
C GLN A 122 -4.04 1.90 -7.66
N CYS A 123 -4.90 1.06 -8.24
CA CYS A 123 -6.16 1.50 -8.86
C CYS A 123 -7.37 1.07 -8.01
N PRO A 124 -7.63 1.72 -6.87
CA PRO A 124 -8.73 1.34 -6.00
C PRO A 124 -10.08 1.68 -6.64
N THR A 125 -10.96 0.69 -6.73
CA THR A 125 -12.37 0.87 -7.12
C THR A 125 -13.27 0.02 -6.23
N LEU A 126 -14.52 0.46 -6.05
CA LEU A 126 -15.51 -0.35 -5.32
C LEU A 126 -15.70 -1.73 -5.97
N GLY A 127 -15.70 -1.79 -7.31
CA GLY A 127 -15.86 -3.03 -8.05
C GLY A 127 -14.75 -4.03 -7.76
N LEU A 128 -13.48 -3.63 -7.92
CA LEU A 128 -12.33 -4.50 -7.65
C LEU A 128 -12.28 -4.95 -6.19
N GLN A 129 -12.54 -4.05 -5.25
CA GLN A 129 -12.55 -4.39 -3.83
C GLN A 129 -13.71 -5.35 -3.48
N CYS A 130 -14.86 -5.20 -4.12
CA CYS A 130 -15.97 -6.11 -3.95
C CYS A 130 -15.73 -7.47 -4.62
N GLU A 131 -15.11 -7.50 -5.80
CA GLU A 131 -14.78 -8.73 -6.52
C GLU A 131 -13.75 -9.58 -5.76
N SER A 132 -12.75 -8.97 -5.12
CA SER A 132 -11.79 -9.72 -4.29
C SER A 132 -12.45 -10.40 -3.08
N ILE A 133 -13.58 -9.87 -2.60
CA ILE A 133 -14.30 -10.40 -1.43
C ILE A 133 -15.40 -11.39 -1.82
N TRP A 134 -16.19 -11.08 -2.84
CA TRP A 134 -17.41 -11.82 -3.21
C TRP A 134 -17.28 -12.59 -4.53
N GLY A 135 -16.11 -12.54 -5.15
CA GLY A 135 -15.79 -13.23 -6.38
C GLY A 135 -16.28 -12.54 -7.65
N PRO A 136 -16.05 -13.18 -8.80
CA PRO A 136 -16.33 -12.60 -10.11
C PRO A 136 -17.80 -12.19 -10.29
N GLY A 137 -18.01 -11.08 -11.00
CA GLY A 137 -19.34 -10.55 -11.30
C GLY A 137 -19.99 -9.74 -10.17
N THR A 138 -19.26 -9.48 -9.08
CA THR A 138 -19.67 -8.51 -8.06
C THR A 138 -19.36 -7.08 -8.50
N VAL A 139 -20.19 -6.13 -8.05
CA VAL A 139 -19.99 -4.70 -8.25
C VAL A 139 -20.06 -3.96 -6.91
N GLY A 140 -19.53 -2.74 -6.88
CA GLY A 140 -19.82 -1.79 -5.81
C GLY A 140 -21.32 -1.48 -5.77
N ALA A 141 -21.91 -1.46 -4.58
CA ALA A 141 -23.34 -1.31 -4.44
C ALA A 141 -23.83 0.10 -4.83
N ASP A 142 -25.14 0.21 -5.07
CA ASP A 142 -25.83 1.48 -5.18
C ASP A 142 -25.64 2.37 -3.94
N LYS A 143 -25.68 3.70 -4.14
CA LYS A 143 -25.53 4.71 -3.07
C LYS A 143 -26.48 4.45 -1.90
N GLN A 144 -27.67 3.94 -2.20
CA GLN A 144 -28.73 3.60 -1.27
C GLN A 144 -28.29 2.62 -0.19
N CYS A 145 -27.46 1.62 -0.53
CA CYS A 145 -26.87 0.71 0.46
C CYS A 145 -25.95 1.48 1.41
N PHE A 146 -25.04 2.30 0.87
CA PHE A 146 -24.13 3.13 1.67
C PHE A 146 -24.90 4.08 2.59
N GLU A 147 -25.88 4.83 2.09
CA GLU A 147 -26.70 5.75 2.89
C GLU A 147 -27.48 5.01 3.99
N THR A 148 -28.03 3.83 3.70
CA THR A 148 -28.85 3.07 4.65
C THR A 148 -28.05 2.50 5.81
N PHE A 149 -26.83 2.04 5.54
CA PHE A 149 -26.02 1.36 6.54
C PHE A 149 -24.97 2.27 7.17
N ASN A 150 -24.22 3.03 6.38
CA ASN A 150 -23.08 3.79 6.89
C ASN A 150 -23.49 5.02 7.73
N SER A 151 -24.69 5.54 7.52
CA SER A 151 -25.26 6.61 8.36
C SER A 151 -25.63 6.15 9.78
N LYS A 152 -25.64 4.83 10.05
CA LYS A 152 -26.02 4.28 11.36
C LYS A 152 -24.87 4.31 12.38
N GLY A 153 -23.63 4.20 11.93
CA GLY A 153 -22.48 4.08 12.83
C GLY A 153 -22.56 2.79 13.67
N ALA A 154 -22.72 1.66 13.00
CA ALA A 154 -22.86 0.35 13.63
C ALA A 154 -22.00 -0.70 12.92
N VAL A 155 -21.94 -1.92 13.44
CA VAL A 155 -21.19 -3.03 12.84
C VAL A 155 -21.60 -3.34 11.38
N THR A 156 -22.82 -2.98 10.99
CA THR A 156 -23.35 -3.18 9.64
C THR A 156 -23.00 -2.05 8.66
N GLY A 157 -22.46 -0.93 9.16
CA GLY A 157 -22.06 0.22 8.36
C GLY A 157 -21.61 1.41 9.22
N HIS A 158 -20.40 1.91 8.95
CA HIS A 158 -19.76 2.96 9.74
C HIS A 158 -18.61 3.65 8.96
N CYS A 159 -18.10 4.77 9.47
CA CYS A 159 -16.92 5.49 8.96
C CYS A 159 -15.72 5.25 9.89
N GLY A 160 -15.38 3.98 10.10
CA GLY A 160 -14.35 3.58 11.05
C GLY A 160 -14.81 3.59 12.51
N LYS A 161 -13.85 3.60 13.43
CA LYS A 161 -14.07 3.64 14.88
C LYS A 161 -13.34 4.82 15.51
N ASP A 162 -13.88 5.34 16.59
CA ASP A 162 -13.22 6.38 17.39
C ASP A 162 -12.14 5.78 18.32
N LYS A 163 -11.46 6.65 19.07
CA LYS A 163 -10.40 6.23 20.03
C LYS A 163 -10.91 5.35 21.17
N SER A 164 -12.22 5.30 21.37
CA SER A 164 -12.90 4.52 22.40
C SER A 164 -13.49 3.22 21.83
N ASP A 165 -13.11 2.84 20.61
CA ASP A 165 -13.58 1.66 19.88
C ASP A 165 -15.08 1.67 19.52
N HIS A 166 -15.72 2.85 19.52
CA HIS A 166 -17.11 2.99 19.06
C HIS A 166 -17.18 3.25 17.56
N PHE A 167 -18.15 2.62 16.91
CA PHE A 167 -18.41 2.85 15.48
C PHE A 167 -18.88 4.29 15.24
N VAL A 168 -18.23 4.94 14.27
CA VAL A 168 -18.53 6.32 13.90
C VAL A 168 -19.58 6.32 12.78
N LYS A 169 -20.65 7.10 12.94
CA LYS A 169 -21.62 7.32 11.85
C LYS A 169 -20.96 8.13 10.73
N CYS A 170 -21.28 7.81 9.48
CA CYS A 170 -20.84 8.64 8.37
C CYS A 170 -21.71 9.88 8.21
N GLU A 171 -21.09 11.01 7.89
CA GLU A 171 -21.79 12.18 7.35
C GLU A 171 -22.26 11.91 5.92
N THR A 172 -23.28 12.65 5.48
CA THR A 172 -23.97 12.40 4.19
C THR A 172 -23.05 12.46 2.97
N GLU A 173 -22.03 13.32 2.99
CA GLU A 173 -21.05 13.41 1.90
C GLU A 173 -20.06 12.24 1.92
N ASN A 174 -19.87 11.60 3.08
CA ASN A 174 -18.83 10.61 3.33
C ASN A 174 -19.36 9.17 3.33
N VAL A 175 -20.67 8.95 3.18
CA VAL A 175 -21.28 7.61 3.23
C VAL A 175 -20.64 6.62 2.26
N ARG A 176 -20.15 7.07 1.10
CA ARG A 176 -19.45 6.23 0.10
C ARG A 176 -18.02 5.85 0.48
N CYS A 177 -17.47 6.42 1.55
CA CYS A 177 -16.11 6.16 2.03
C CYS A 177 -16.08 5.40 3.37
N GLY A 178 -17.24 5.01 3.90
CA GLY A 178 -17.36 4.17 5.11
C GLY A 178 -17.16 2.68 4.80
N SER A 179 -17.92 1.82 5.49
CA SER A 179 -17.96 0.38 5.21
C SER A 179 -18.34 0.11 3.76
N LEU A 180 -17.58 -0.75 3.11
CA LEU A 180 -17.79 -1.18 1.73
C LEU A 180 -19.14 -1.91 1.62
N GLN A 181 -19.92 -1.50 0.62
CA GLN A 181 -21.17 -2.16 0.27
C GLN A 181 -21.05 -2.71 -1.15
N CYS A 182 -21.44 -3.97 -1.33
CA CYS A 182 -21.33 -4.73 -2.57
C CYS A 182 -22.67 -5.32 -3.01
N GLN A 183 -22.79 -5.64 -4.29
CA GLN A 183 -23.97 -6.21 -4.95
C GLN A 183 -23.54 -7.30 -5.93
N LEU A 184 -24.42 -8.27 -6.21
CA LEU A 184 -24.21 -9.34 -7.21
C LEU A 184 -23.01 -10.27 -6.89
N GLY A 185 -22.75 -11.26 -7.75
CA GLY A 185 -21.73 -12.29 -7.54
C GLY A 185 -22.10 -13.30 -6.47
N SER A 186 -21.12 -13.79 -5.70
CA SER A 186 -21.35 -14.92 -4.79
C SER A 186 -22.23 -14.55 -3.59
N ARG A 187 -22.96 -15.55 -3.08
CA ARG A 187 -23.81 -15.41 -1.89
C ARG A 187 -23.00 -15.27 -0.60
N TYR A 188 -21.82 -15.86 -0.56
CA TYR A 188 -20.88 -15.86 0.57
C TYR A 188 -19.55 -15.25 0.12
N PRO A 189 -18.77 -14.62 1.01
CA PRO A 189 -17.41 -14.19 0.68
C PRO A 189 -16.55 -15.38 0.23
N ILE A 190 -15.65 -15.16 -0.72
CA ILE A 190 -14.71 -16.18 -1.23
C ILE A 190 -13.39 -16.19 -0.45
N VAL A 191 -13.16 -15.17 0.39
CA VAL A 191 -11.96 -15.04 1.23
C VAL A 191 -12.11 -15.95 2.46
N PRO A 192 -11.17 -16.88 2.70
CA PRO A 192 -11.21 -17.74 3.88
C PRO A 192 -11.30 -16.95 5.19
N GLY A 193 -12.22 -17.35 6.08
CA GLY A 193 -12.42 -16.70 7.38
C GLY A 193 -13.37 -15.49 7.36
N MET A 194 -13.88 -15.08 6.19
CA MET A 194 -14.92 -14.03 6.08
C MET A 194 -16.35 -14.57 6.00
N ASP A 195 -16.51 -15.88 5.88
CA ASP A 195 -17.80 -16.56 5.82
C ASP A 195 -18.52 -16.63 7.18
N GLU A 196 -17.81 -16.37 8.29
CA GLU A 196 -18.41 -16.32 9.63
C GLU A 196 -19.15 -15.00 9.91
N TYR A 197 -18.59 -13.86 9.50
CA TYR A 197 -19.10 -12.52 9.84
C TYR A 197 -19.28 -11.64 8.61
N TYR A 198 -20.37 -11.89 7.89
CA TYR A 198 -20.82 -11.05 6.78
C TYR A 198 -22.31 -10.74 6.90
N THR A 199 -22.74 -9.72 6.16
CA THR A 199 -24.14 -9.32 6.09
C THR A 199 -24.61 -9.33 4.65
N ARG A 200 -25.85 -9.78 4.46
CA ARG A 200 -26.56 -9.72 3.19
C ARG A 200 -28.01 -9.36 3.49
N THR A 201 -28.39 -8.14 3.12
CA THR A 201 -29.71 -7.60 3.40
C THR A 201 -30.35 -7.13 2.10
N VAL A 202 -31.65 -7.31 1.96
CA VAL A 202 -32.43 -6.67 0.89
C VAL A 202 -33.20 -5.53 1.51
N VAL A 203 -32.99 -4.31 1.02
CA VAL A 203 -33.68 -3.10 1.49
C VAL A 203 -34.57 -2.55 0.38
N THR A 204 -35.79 -2.14 0.73
CA THR A 204 -36.73 -1.56 -0.24
C THR A 204 -36.78 -0.05 -0.05
N ILE A 205 -36.34 0.70 -1.06
CA ILE A 205 -36.30 2.17 -1.03
C ILE A 205 -37.14 2.68 -2.21
N LYS A 206 -38.21 3.43 -1.88
CA LYS A 206 -39.16 3.97 -2.86
C LYS A 206 -39.71 2.89 -3.83
N GLY A 207 -39.94 1.68 -3.32
CA GLY A 207 -40.47 0.56 -4.10
C GLY A 207 -39.44 -0.19 -4.95
N THR A 208 -38.15 0.20 -4.92
CA THR A 208 -37.07 -0.55 -5.56
C THR A 208 -36.31 -1.35 -4.50
N GLU A 209 -36.03 -2.63 -4.80
CA GLU A 209 -35.23 -3.49 -3.92
C GLU A 209 -33.74 -3.38 -4.25
N TYR A 210 -32.93 -3.24 -3.20
CA TYR A 210 -31.48 -3.21 -3.28
C TYR A 210 -30.93 -4.34 -2.40
N GLU A 211 -30.20 -5.26 -3.01
CA GLU A 211 -29.34 -6.18 -2.26
C GLU A 211 -28.12 -5.40 -1.77
N CYS A 212 -27.80 -5.49 -0.49
CA CYS A 212 -26.63 -4.84 0.11
C CYS A 212 -25.84 -5.90 0.88
N LYS A 213 -24.56 -6.06 0.49
CA LYS A 213 -23.64 -7.01 1.10
C LYS A 213 -22.45 -6.28 1.69
N ALA A 214 -22.08 -6.61 2.92
CA ALA A 214 -20.91 -6.03 3.58
C ALA A 214 -20.24 -7.08 4.47
N THR A 215 -18.93 -6.93 4.68
CA THR A 215 -18.16 -7.72 5.65
C THR A 215 -17.59 -6.76 6.70
N THR A 216 -17.20 -7.28 7.86
CA THR A 216 -16.48 -6.49 8.88
C THR A 216 -14.97 -6.47 8.65
N GLY A 217 -14.49 -6.92 7.48
CA GLY A 217 -13.07 -7.13 7.19
C GLY A 217 -12.41 -8.22 8.06
N LEU A 218 -11.12 -8.46 7.82
CA LEU A 218 -10.27 -9.37 8.62
C LEU A 218 -9.13 -8.54 9.23
N LEU A 219 -8.95 -8.63 10.55
CA LEU A 219 -7.80 -8.00 11.21
C LEU A 219 -6.51 -8.66 10.71
N GLY A 220 -5.57 -7.86 10.21
CA GLY A 220 -4.25 -8.34 9.76
C GLY A 220 -4.15 -8.81 8.30
N SER A 221 -5.19 -8.64 7.48
CA SER A 221 -5.10 -8.84 6.02
C SER A 221 -4.64 -7.54 5.33
N THR A 222 -3.73 -7.66 4.37
CA THR A 222 -3.31 -6.57 3.47
C THR A 222 -4.26 -6.39 2.28
N GLU A 223 -5.05 -7.42 1.95
CA GLU A 223 -5.93 -7.44 0.78
C GLU A 223 -7.34 -6.92 1.10
N VAL A 224 -7.76 -7.03 2.36
CA VAL A 224 -9.04 -6.48 2.82
C VAL A 224 -8.80 -5.40 3.84
N ALA A 225 -9.27 -4.20 3.52
CA ALA A 225 -9.19 -3.06 4.40
C ALA A 225 -9.69 -3.44 5.81
N PRO A 226 -8.97 -3.04 6.87
CA PRO A 226 -9.43 -3.23 8.24
C PRO A 226 -10.86 -2.74 8.37
N HIS A 227 -11.70 -3.51 9.06
CA HIS A 227 -13.11 -3.20 9.27
C HIS A 227 -14.00 -3.17 8.00
N GLY A 228 -13.52 -3.71 6.87
CA GLY A 228 -14.30 -3.78 5.64
C GLY A 228 -14.58 -2.40 5.04
N LEU A 229 -13.69 -1.43 5.26
CA LEU A 229 -13.84 -0.05 4.79
C LEU A 229 -13.49 0.10 3.31
N VAL A 230 -14.04 1.12 2.68
CA VAL A 230 -13.61 1.53 1.32
C VAL A 230 -12.16 2.01 1.37
N LEU A 231 -11.34 1.52 0.42
CA LEU A 231 -9.93 1.86 0.33
C LEU A 231 -9.72 3.34 -0.05
N ASP A 232 -8.65 3.94 0.49
CA ASP A 232 -8.22 5.28 0.11
C ASP A 232 -7.89 5.34 -1.38
N GLY A 233 -8.19 6.48 -2.00
CA GLY A 233 -8.10 6.68 -3.45
C GLY A 233 -9.33 6.23 -4.24
N THR A 234 -10.26 5.47 -3.64
CA THR A 234 -11.47 5.01 -4.33
C THR A 234 -12.35 6.20 -4.73
N PRO A 235 -12.84 6.29 -5.98
CA PRO A 235 -13.74 7.36 -6.38
C PRO A 235 -15.05 7.35 -5.60
N CYS A 236 -15.41 8.51 -5.04
CA CYS A 236 -16.67 8.72 -4.32
C CYS A 236 -17.58 9.76 -4.99
N GLY A 237 -17.09 10.39 -6.07
CA GLY A 237 -17.80 11.35 -6.91
C GLY A 237 -16.89 11.90 -8.01
N ASP A 238 -17.37 12.87 -8.78
CA ASP A 238 -16.60 13.49 -9.87
C ASP A 238 -15.42 14.30 -9.33
N ASN A 239 -14.19 13.91 -9.69
CA ASN A 239 -12.95 14.45 -9.12
C ASN A 239 -12.82 14.31 -7.59
N LEU A 240 -13.58 13.39 -6.98
CA LEU A 240 -13.54 13.11 -5.54
C LEU A 240 -13.08 11.67 -5.27
N VAL A 241 -12.26 11.52 -4.24
CA VAL A 241 -11.74 10.24 -3.76
C VAL A 241 -11.92 10.11 -2.25
N CYS A 242 -12.02 8.87 -1.77
CA CYS A 242 -11.98 8.57 -0.35
C CYS A 242 -10.58 8.72 0.20
N VAL A 243 -10.41 9.47 1.28
CA VAL A 243 -9.17 9.53 2.06
C VAL A 243 -9.55 9.59 3.53
N ASN A 244 -9.06 8.65 4.34
CA ASN A 244 -9.41 8.54 5.76
C ASN A 244 -10.95 8.61 5.98
N GLN A 245 -11.68 7.78 5.23
CA GLN A 245 -13.15 7.66 5.29
C GLN A 245 -13.91 8.97 4.98
N THR A 246 -13.24 9.94 4.36
CA THR A 246 -13.82 11.22 3.95
C THR A 246 -13.79 11.33 2.43
N CYS A 247 -14.91 11.73 1.82
CA CYS A 247 -14.98 12.00 0.38
C CYS A 247 -14.46 13.41 0.11
N THR A 248 -13.28 13.50 -0.50
CA THR A 248 -12.57 14.77 -0.69
C THR A 248 -12.08 14.92 -2.12
N SER A 249 -11.69 16.15 -2.47
CA SER A 249 -11.08 16.47 -3.76
C SER A 249 -9.78 15.70 -3.97
N ILE A 250 -9.58 15.15 -5.17
CA ILE A 250 -8.31 14.49 -5.54
C ILE A 250 -7.17 15.50 -5.77
N PHE A 251 -7.48 16.76 -6.10
CA PHE A 251 -6.51 17.77 -6.51
C PHE A 251 -5.32 18.01 -5.55
N PRO A 252 -5.48 17.97 -4.21
CA PRO A 252 -4.35 18.10 -3.27
C PRO A 252 -3.37 16.93 -3.32
N PHE A 253 -3.80 15.76 -3.81
CA PHE A 253 -2.99 14.55 -3.86
C PHE A 253 -2.34 14.32 -5.23
N THR A 254 -2.75 15.08 -6.25
CA THR A 254 -2.17 15.01 -7.60
C THR A 254 -1.00 15.99 -7.72
N ASP A 255 0.14 15.49 -8.20
CA ASP A 255 1.26 16.36 -8.57
C ASP A 255 1.00 17.02 -9.94
N HIS A 256 0.86 18.35 -9.93
CA HIS A 256 0.59 19.16 -11.13
C HIS A 256 1.85 19.53 -11.91
N THR A 257 3.04 19.20 -11.43
CA THR A 257 4.30 19.49 -12.15
C THR A 257 4.32 18.78 -13.49
N LYS A 258 4.41 19.54 -14.59
CA LYS A 258 4.42 18.97 -15.95
C LYS A 258 5.81 18.45 -16.27
N CYS A 259 5.89 17.22 -16.77
CA CYS A 259 7.13 16.76 -17.39
C CYS A 259 7.39 17.53 -18.70
N PRO A 260 8.67 17.61 -19.15
CA PRO A 260 9.00 18.19 -20.44
C PRO A 260 8.20 17.53 -21.56
N ALA A 261 7.60 18.34 -22.43
CA ALA A 261 6.85 17.87 -23.58
C ALA A 261 7.69 17.96 -24.86
N ASP A 262 7.37 17.12 -25.84
CA ASP A 262 7.94 17.26 -27.19
C ASP A 262 7.28 18.43 -27.96
N HIS A 263 7.69 18.61 -29.22
CA HIS A 263 7.17 19.62 -30.13
C HIS A 263 5.67 19.43 -30.48
N ASN A 264 5.10 18.26 -30.21
CA ASN A 264 3.68 17.95 -30.38
C ASN A 264 2.89 18.03 -29.07
N ASN A 265 3.50 18.56 -28.00
CA ASN A 265 2.93 18.66 -26.67
C ASN A 265 2.63 17.28 -26.02
N ASN A 266 3.31 16.21 -26.46
CA ASN A 266 3.25 14.93 -25.79
C ASN A 266 4.07 14.99 -24.50
N GLU A 267 3.40 14.75 -23.38
CA GLU A 267 4.05 14.71 -22.08
C GLU A 267 5.14 13.62 -22.03
N CYS A 268 6.26 13.90 -21.35
CA CYS A 268 7.41 13.00 -21.29
C CYS A 268 7.94 12.60 -22.68
N SER A 269 7.80 13.49 -23.67
CA SER A 269 8.12 13.23 -25.07
C SER A 269 7.43 11.97 -25.66
N GLY A 270 6.31 11.55 -25.07
CA GLY A 270 5.58 10.33 -25.45
C GLY A 270 6.33 9.01 -25.18
N ARG A 271 7.44 9.05 -24.45
CA ARG A 271 8.34 7.90 -24.22
C ARG A 271 8.59 7.59 -22.74
N GLY A 272 8.04 8.40 -21.84
CA GLY A 272 8.21 8.23 -20.39
C GLY A 272 6.88 8.32 -19.67
N VAL A 273 6.88 7.80 -18.43
CA VAL A 273 5.73 7.87 -17.53
C VAL A 273 6.08 8.81 -16.39
N ARG A 274 5.11 9.62 -15.94
CA ARG A 274 5.35 10.50 -14.79
C ARG A 274 5.26 9.66 -13.50
N ALA A 275 6.38 9.56 -12.79
CA ALA A 275 6.45 9.09 -11.42
C ALA A 275 6.43 10.29 -10.45
N PRO A 276 5.93 10.14 -9.22
CA PRO A 276 6.16 11.11 -8.15
C PRO A 276 7.66 11.42 -8.05
N THR A 277 8.00 12.67 -7.74
CA THR A 277 9.38 12.99 -7.38
C THR A 277 9.71 12.22 -6.11
N LEU A 278 10.51 11.16 -6.20
CA LEU A 278 11.12 10.54 -5.03
C LEU A 278 12.01 11.61 -4.40
N ILE A 279 11.51 12.31 -3.39
CA ILE A 279 12.35 13.11 -2.52
C ILE A 279 13.14 12.10 -1.69
N THR A 280 14.30 11.70 -2.20
CA THR A 280 15.36 11.05 -1.41
C THR A 280 16.20 12.11 -0.73
#